data_AF-A0A3N1X4J4-F1
#
_entry.id   AF-A0A3N1X4J4-F1
#
_cell.length_a   1.000
_cell.length_b   1.000
_cell.length_c   1.000
_cell.angle_alpha   90.00
_cell.angle_beta   90.00
_cell.angle_gamma   90.00
#
_symmetry.space_group_name_H-M   'P 1'
#
loop_
_entity.id
_entity.type
_entity.pdbx_description
1 polymer ?
#
loop_
_entity_poly.entity_id
_entity_poly.type
_entity_poly.pdbx_seq_one_letter_code
_entity_poly.pdbx_strand_id
1 'polypeptide(L)'
;MTEFDGITDDESLRLIMQSPVNASKYLGFVWRLIYSILKWPQGEEVFWQRRKSAKYLQDEMVPLAYFVRDFFAYQSDVAISWVSGSQQHDAVVTPKTRDVGFIEITCLQDYRERKRRDEMLAFGEYRASSCLDDEVERCRQLLKDVITNKSKKEYPQGTALVIYSTESLGLPIFTDSICEVCTEQQEQLAQFQVVCVRDAHRVHYERSLAPP
;
A
#
# COMPACT_ATOMS: atom_id res chain seq x y z
N MET A 1 6.42 7.38 -25.64
CA MET A 1 5.44 6.38 -25.19
C MET A 1 6.00 5.02 -25.57
N THR A 2 7.12 4.61 -24.96
CA THR A 2 8.06 3.65 -25.58
C THR A 2 8.87 2.77 -24.60
N GLU A 3 8.91 3.05 -23.29
CA GLU A 3 9.81 2.31 -22.37
C GLU A 3 9.25 0.99 -21.81
N PHE A 4 7.93 0.75 -21.93
CA PHE A 4 7.27 -0.45 -21.36
C PHE A 4 6.70 -1.39 -22.42
N ASP A 5 6.72 -0.97 -23.69
CA ASP A 5 6.28 -1.82 -24.80
C ASP A 5 7.32 -2.93 -25.02
N GLY A 6 6.95 -4.18 -24.73
CA GLY A 6 7.81 -5.35 -24.93
C GLY A 6 8.28 -6.05 -23.66
N ILE A 7 7.93 -5.57 -22.47
CA ILE A 7 8.10 -6.36 -21.25
C ILE A 7 7.09 -7.51 -21.33
N THR A 8 7.55 -8.75 -21.36
CA THR A 8 6.67 -9.95 -21.45
C THR A 8 6.98 -11.00 -20.40
N ASP A 9 7.91 -10.72 -19.49
CA ASP A 9 8.35 -11.64 -18.46
C ASP A 9 8.45 -10.95 -17.09
N ASP A 10 8.36 -11.78 -16.05
CA ASP A 10 8.29 -11.36 -14.65
C ASP A 10 9.60 -10.77 -14.12
N GLU A 11 10.73 -11.26 -14.61
CA GLU A 11 12.06 -10.84 -14.15
C GLU A 11 12.38 -9.43 -14.64
N SER A 12 12.18 -9.17 -15.94
CA SER A 12 12.31 -7.85 -16.54
C SER A 12 11.39 -6.84 -15.85
N LEU A 13 10.15 -7.23 -15.56
CA LEU A 13 9.21 -6.36 -14.85
C LEU A 13 9.71 -6.02 -13.43
N ARG A 14 10.21 -7.02 -12.69
CA ARG A 14 10.72 -6.83 -11.32
C ARG A 14 11.98 -5.95 -11.28
N LEU A 15 12.84 -6.03 -12.29
CA LEU A 15 13.98 -5.12 -12.43
C LEU A 15 13.51 -3.67 -12.65
N ILE A 16 12.52 -3.48 -13.51
CA ILE A 16 11.96 -2.16 -13.79
C ILE A 16 11.25 -1.58 -12.55
N MET A 17 10.49 -2.40 -11.82
CA MET A 17 9.81 -1.99 -10.59
C MET A 17 10.76 -1.40 -9.52
N GLN A 18 12.02 -1.83 -9.49
CA GLN A 18 13.04 -1.36 -8.54
C GLN A 18 13.80 -0.13 -9.02
N SER A 19 13.54 0.35 -10.24
CA SER A 19 14.19 1.54 -10.77
C SER A 19 13.75 2.79 -9.99
N PRO A 20 14.66 3.72 -9.66
CA PRO A 20 14.28 4.98 -9.04
C PRO A 20 13.36 5.79 -9.96
N VAL A 21 12.21 6.21 -9.43
CA VAL A 21 11.23 7.01 -10.17
C VAL A 21 10.92 8.28 -9.42
N ASN A 22 10.93 9.40 -10.14
CA ASN A 22 10.57 10.68 -9.56
C ASN A 22 9.18 10.65 -8.92
N ALA A 23 9.04 11.21 -7.72
CA ALA A 23 7.81 11.21 -6.94
C ALA A 23 6.61 11.73 -7.75
N SER A 24 6.79 12.84 -8.48
CA SER A 24 5.74 13.43 -9.33
C SER A 24 5.25 12.52 -10.46
N LYS A 25 6.05 11.52 -10.85
CA LYS A 25 5.75 10.56 -11.93
C LYS A 25 5.37 9.18 -11.43
N TYR A 26 5.50 8.91 -10.14
CA TYR A 26 5.44 7.55 -9.57
C TYR A 26 4.09 6.88 -9.81
N LEU A 27 2.98 7.60 -9.59
CA LEU A 27 1.65 7.04 -9.85
C LEU A 27 1.44 6.69 -11.33
N GLY A 28 1.87 7.57 -12.24
CA GLY A 28 1.80 7.29 -13.68
C GLY A 28 2.68 6.10 -14.09
N PHE A 29 3.84 5.94 -13.45
CA PHE A 29 4.72 4.79 -13.64
C PHE A 29 4.05 3.47 -13.20
N VAL A 30 3.46 3.42 -12.01
CA VAL A 30 2.74 2.24 -11.52
C VAL A 30 1.58 1.85 -12.44
N TRP A 31 0.79 2.82 -12.92
CA TRP A 31 -0.28 2.52 -13.88
C TRP A 31 0.22 1.94 -15.20
N ARG A 32 1.39 2.37 -15.69
CA ARG A 32 2.00 1.78 -16.89
C ARG A 32 2.45 0.35 -16.66
N LEU A 33 2.98 0.03 -15.48
CA LEU A 33 3.32 -1.35 -15.11
C LEU A 33 2.06 -2.24 -15.09
N ILE A 34 0.97 -1.76 -14.48
CA ILE A 34 -0.32 -2.49 -14.46
C ILE A 34 -0.79 -2.75 -15.89
N TYR A 35 -0.81 -1.72 -16.73
CA TYR A 35 -1.22 -1.85 -18.12
C TYR A 35 -0.34 -2.82 -18.91
N SER A 36 0.96 -2.87 -18.61
CA SER A 36 1.90 -3.79 -19.25
C SER A 36 1.60 -5.24 -18.88
N ILE A 37 1.37 -5.54 -17.59
CA ILE A 37 0.96 -6.89 -17.15
C ILE A 37 -0.33 -7.31 -17.84
N LEU A 38 -1.34 -6.44 -17.89
CA LEU A 38 -2.64 -6.77 -18.49
C LEU A 38 -2.55 -7.11 -19.99
N LYS A 39 -1.48 -6.69 -20.67
CA LYS A 39 -1.22 -7.03 -22.07
C LYS A 39 -0.50 -8.37 -22.28
N TRP A 40 0.01 -9.00 -21.22
CA TRP A 40 0.69 -10.28 -21.35
C TRP A 40 -0.29 -11.40 -21.76
N PRO A 41 0.21 -12.48 -22.40
CA PRO A 41 -0.54 -13.73 -22.44
C PRO A 41 -0.91 -14.15 -21.01
N GLN A 42 -2.20 -14.31 -20.72
CA GLN A 42 -2.74 -14.58 -19.37
C GLN A 42 -2.50 -13.45 -18.34
N GLY A 43 -2.19 -12.24 -18.81
CA GLY A 43 -1.91 -11.08 -17.96
C GLY A 43 -3.00 -10.73 -16.96
N GLU A 44 -4.27 -10.77 -17.41
CA GLU A 44 -5.43 -10.56 -16.54
C GLU A 44 -5.50 -11.60 -15.42
N GLU A 45 -5.29 -12.88 -15.74
CA GLU A 45 -5.31 -13.96 -14.74
C GLU A 45 -4.18 -13.76 -13.71
N VAL A 46 -2.96 -13.47 -14.18
CA VAL A 46 -1.81 -13.18 -13.31
C VAL A 46 -2.10 -11.98 -12.40
N PHE A 47 -2.68 -10.93 -12.96
CA PHE A 47 -3.02 -9.71 -12.23
C PHE A 47 -4.10 -9.98 -11.18
N TRP A 48 -5.27 -10.46 -11.57
CA TRP A 48 -6.40 -10.66 -10.66
C TRP A 48 -6.11 -11.71 -9.59
N GLN A 49 -5.30 -12.71 -9.89
CA GLN A 49 -4.90 -13.72 -8.91
C GLN A 49 -3.67 -13.32 -8.09
N ARG A 50 -3.14 -12.11 -8.26
CA ARG A 50 -1.96 -11.59 -7.54
C ARG A 50 -0.80 -12.58 -7.56
N ARG A 51 -0.49 -13.13 -8.74
CA ARG A 51 0.66 -14.04 -8.91
C ARG A 51 1.90 -13.25 -9.28
N LYS A 52 3.07 -13.72 -8.82
CA LYS A 52 4.39 -13.17 -9.18
C LYS A 52 4.46 -11.64 -8.95
N SER A 53 5.03 -10.86 -9.88
CA SER A 53 5.17 -9.40 -9.78
C SER A 53 3.85 -8.65 -9.60
N ALA A 54 2.73 -9.19 -10.08
CA ALA A 54 1.43 -8.55 -9.89
C ALA A 54 1.02 -8.47 -8.41
N LYS A 55 1.53 -9.38 -7.57
CA LYS A 55 1.33 -9.33 -6.11
C LYS A 55 1.96 -8.08 -5.52
N TYR A 56 3.25 -7.87 -5.75
CA TYR A 56 3.99 -6.71 -5.24
C TYR A 56 3.43 -5.40 -5.81
N LEU A 57 3.03 -5.40 -7.08
CA LEU A 57 2.41 -4.23 -7.69
C LEU A 57 1.13 -3.81 -6.96
N GLN A 58 0.26 -4.75 -6.62
CA GLN A 58 -1.00 -4.47 -5.92
C GLN A 58 -0.85 -4.26 -4.42
N ASP A 59 -0.08 -5.11 -3.75
CA ASP A 59 0.02 -5.14 -2.29
C ASP A 59 1.00 -4.06 -1.76
N GLU A 60 1.93 -3.56 -2.59
CA GLU A 60 2.97 -2.61 -2.17
C GLU A 60 3.02 -1.36 -3.06
N MET A 61 3.23 -1.49 -4.36
CA MET A 61 3.48 -0.32 -5.22
C MET A 61 2.25 0.57 -5.46
N VAL A 62 1.05 0.01 -5.54
CA VAL A 62 -0.20 0.80 -5.65
C VAL A 62 -0.43 1.64 -4.38
N PRO A 63 -0.41 1.07 -3.16
CA PRO A 63 -0.41 1.85 -1.93
C PRO A 63 0.67 2.93 -1.89
N LEU A 64 1.90 2.57 -2.28
CA LEU A 64 3.03 3.50 -2.35
C LEU A 64 2.73 4.67 -3.27
N ALA A 65 2.20 4.39 -4.46
CA ALA A 65 1.94 5.41 -5.46
C ALA A 65 0.92 6.44 -4.99
N TYR A 66 -0.12 6.00 -4.27
CA TYR A 66 -1.09 6.90 -3.68
C TYR A 66 -0.47 7.73 -2.55
N PHE A 67 0.31 7.12 -1.66
CA PHE A 67 1.05 7.84 -0.62
C PHE A 67 2.01 8.88 -1.22
N VAL A 68 2.78 8.51 -2.23
CA VAL A 68 3.73 9.40 -2.90
C VAL A 68 3.03 10.56 -3.59
N ARG A 69 1.88 10.33 -4.24
CA ARG A 69 1.06 11.39 -4.82
C ARG A 69 0.65 12.41 -3.75
N ASP A 70 0.18 11.96 -2.59
CA ASP A 70 -0.36 12.89 -1.60
C ASP A 70 0.75 13.58 -0.78
N PHE A 71 1.86 12.87 -0.52
CA PHE A 71 2.90 13.34 0.38
C PHE A 71 4.10 14.01 -0.32
N PHE A 72 4.40 13.67 -1.58
CA PHE A 72 5.58 14.15 -2.31
C PHE A 72 5.28 14.74 -3.71
N ALA A 73 4.02 14.88 -4.15
CA ALA A 73 3.71 15.26 -5.54
C ALA A 73 4.40 16.55 -6.04
N TYR A 74 4.66 17.50 -5.15
CA TYR A 74 5.28 18.78 -5.51
C TYR A 74 6.82 18.77 -5.49
N GLN A 75 7.44 17.65 -5.12
CA GLN A 75 8.90 17.52 -4.98
C GLN A 75 9.51 16.89 -6.23
N SER A 76 9.90 17.75 -7.18
CA SER A 76 10.46 17.33 -8.48
C SER A 76 11.88 16.77 -8.40
N ASP A 77 12.56 16.91 -7.27
CA ASP A 77 13.91 16.42 -7.01
C ASP A 77 13.94 15.10 -6.23
N VAL A 78 12.78 14.62 -5.76
CA VAL A 78 12.66 13.39 -4.97
C VAL A 78 12.38 12.20 -5.87
N ALA A 79 13.17 11.14 -5.71
CA ALA A 79 13.01 9.85 -6.31
C ALA A 79 12.57 8.81 -5.26
N ILE A 80 11.71 7.90 -5.69
CA ILE A 80 11.19 6.78 -4.92
C ILE A 80 11.66 5.50 -5.61
N SER A 81 12.25 4.59 -4.83
CA SER A 81 12.66 3.27 -5.31
C SER A 81 11.96 2.22 -4.46
N TRP A 82 11.16 1.36 -5.10
CA TRP A 82 10.64 0.17 -4.43
C TRP A 82 11.75 -0.86 -4.23
N VAL A 83 11.76 -1.54 -3.08
CA VAL A 83 12.80 -2.49 -2.69
C VAL A 83 12.20 -3.87 -2.55
N SER A 84 12.68 -4.81 -3.35
CA SER A 84 12.19 -6.18 -3.28
C SER A 84 12.88 -6.99 -2.18
N GLY A 85 12.10 -7.60 -1.28
CA GLY A 85 12.61 -8.59 -0.32
C GLY A 85 13.33 -8.01 0.90
N SER A 86 13.25 -6.69 1.12
CA SER A 86 13.67 -6.08 2.38
C SER A 86 12.72 -6.47 3.50
N GLN A 87 13.26 -6.71 4.69
CA GLN A 87 12.46 -7.01 5.89
C GLN A 87 12.11 -5.76 6.71
N GLN A 88 12.69 -4.61 6.35
CA GLN A 88 12.68 -3.38 7.14
C GLN A 88 11.95 -2.21 6.47
N HIS A 89 11.72 -2.24 5.16
CA HIS A 89 11.03 -1.19 4.42
C HIS A 89 10.76 -1.69 3.00
N ASP A 90 9.70 -1.17 2.38
CA ASP A 90 9.30 -1.52 1.01
C ASP A 90 9.77 -0.48 -0.02
N ALA A 91 10.15 0.72 0.42
CA ALA A 91 10.71 1.73 -0.47
C ALA A 91 11.68 2.70 0.21
N VAL A 92 12.51 3.33 -0.61
CA VAL A 92 13.49 4.36 -0.23
C VAL A 92 13.16 5.68 -0.92
N VAL A 93 13.36 6.78 -0.19
CA VAL A 93 13.17 8.16 -0.66
C VAL A 93 14.53 8.83 -0.82
N THR A 94 14.83 9.40 -1.99
CA THR A 94 16.13 10.03 -2.28
C THR A 94 15.97 11.35 -3.06
N PRO A 95 16.51 12.49 -2.56
CA PRO A 95 17.09 12.64 -1.23
C PRO A 95 16.01 12.49 -0.14
N LYS A 96 16.44 12.21 1.09
CA LYS A 96 15.57 12.24 2.27
C LYS A 96 14.88 13.61 2.36
N THR A 97 13.57 13.61 2.55
CA THR A 97 12.74 14.82 2.55
C THR A 97 11.65 14.71 3.63
N ARG A 98 11.30 15.82 4.30
CA ARG A 98 10.36 15.81 5.44
C ARG A 98 10.70 14.77 6.52
N ASP A 99 12.00 14.55 6.73
CA ASP A 99 12.56 13.50 7.56
C ASP A 99 12.19 12.05 7.19
N VAL A 100 11.57 11.82 6.04
CA VAL A 100 11.25 10.49 5.51
C VAL A 100 12.35 10.03 4.55
N GLY A 101 13.00 8.93 4.90
CA GLY A 101 13.99 8.24 4.05
C GLY A 101 13.54 6.84 3.61
N PHE A 102 12.58 6.25 4.33
CA PHE A 102 12.11 4.88 4.12
C PHE A 102 10.59 4.83 4.24
N ILE A 103 9.96 3.88 3.56
CA ILE A 103 8.51 3.68 3.59
C ILE A 103 8.24 2.19 3.80
N GLU A 104 7.48 1.86 4.83
CA GLU A 104 6.93 0.54 5.12
C GLU A 104 5.45 0.54 4.74
N ILE A 105 5.02 -0.49 4.02
CA ILE A 105 3.67 -0.63 3.49
C ILE A 105 3.02 -1.86 4.10
N THR A 106 1.74 -1.75 4.36
CA THR A 106 0.93 -2.90 4.76
C THR A 106 -0.48 -2.72 4.26
N CYS A 107 -0.98 -3.73 3.56
CA CYS A 107 -2.38 -3.76 3.19
C CYS A 107 -3.21 -4.35 4.33
N LEU A 108 -4.28 -3.65 4.72
CA LEU A 108 -5.40 -4.23 5.47
C LEU A 108 -6.15 -5.15 4.51
N GLN A 109 -5.66 -6.38 4.37
CA GLN A 109 -6.41 -7.41 3.65
C GLN A 109 -7.47 -7.97 4.58
N ASP A 110 -8.74 -7.75 4.22
CA ASP A 110 -9.83 -8.45 4.87
C ASP A 110 -9.69 -9.96 4.64
N TYR A 111 -9.93 -10.75 5.68
CA TYR A 111 -10.28 -12.16 5.58
C TYR A 111 -11.33 -12.41 4.49
N ARG A 112 -12.27 -11.49 4.23
CA ARG A 112 -13.19 -11.56 3.08
C ARG A 112 -12.53 -11.34 1.75
N GLU A 113 -11.49 -10.52 1.58
CA GLU A 113 -10.81 -10.45 0.29
C GLU A 113 -10.13 -11.78 -0.03
N ARG A 114 -9.51 -12.39 0.99
CA ARG A 114 -8.94 -13.75 0.87
C ARG A 114 -10.07 -14.78 0.65
N LYS A 115 -11.12 -14.78 1.46
CA LYS A 115 -12.23 -15.74 1.40
C LYS A 115 -13.13 -15.56 0.17
N ARG A 116 -13.50 -14.34 -0.21
CA ARG A 116 -14.20 -14.00 -1.46
C ARG A 116 -13.38 -14.42 -2.65
N ARG A 117 -12.05 -14.25 -2.61
CA ARG A 117 -11.17 -14.75 -3.66
C ARG A 117 -11.18 -16.27 -3.69
N ASP A 118 -10.99 -16.92 -2.55
CA ASP A 118 -11.01 -18.38 -2.45
C ASP A 118 -12.37 -18.96 -2.90
N GLU A 119 -13.48 -18.32 -2.52
CA GLU A 119 -14.86 -18.72 -2.87
C GLU A 119 -15.25 -18.37 -4.31
N MET A 120 -14.82 -17.22 -4.86
CA MET A 120 -14.99 -16.92 -6.28
C MET A 120 -14.17 -17.87 -7.15
N LEU A 121 -12.94 -18.23 -6.73
CA LEU A 121 -12.11 -19.20 -7.43
C LEU A 121 -12.72 -20.62 -7.37
N ALA A 122 -13.36 -20.99 -6.26
CA ALA A 122 -13.92 -22.32 -6.08
C ALA A 122 -15.35 -22.48 -6.63
N PHE A 123 -16.20 -21.43 -6.54
CA PHE A 123 -17.65 -21.55 -6.72
C PHE A 123 -18.27 -20.49 -7.64
N GLY A 124 -17.53 -19.46 -8.07
CA GLY A 124 -18.02 -18.41 -8.97
C GLY A 124 -18.98 -17.39 -8.35
N GLU A 125 -19.38 -17.54 -7.08
CA GLU A 125 -20.24 -16.60 -6.35
C GLU A 125 -19.76 -16.40 -4.91
N TYR A 126 -19.97 -15.20 -4.37
CA TYR A 126 -19.71 -14.85 -2.97
C TYR A 126 -20.98 -14.29 -2.32
N ARG A 127 -21.43 -14.88 -1.20
CA ARG A 127 -22.55 -14.37 -0.41
C ARG A 127 -22.03 -13.66 0.84
N ALA A 128 -21.97 -12.33 0.78
CA ALA A 128 -21.71 -11.52 1.96
C ALA A 128 -22.98 -11.41 2.81
N SER A 129 -22.87 -11.70 4.11
CA SER A 129 -23.89 -11.39 5.11
C SER A 129 -23.17 -10.99 6.40
N SER A 130 -22.89 -9.70 6.58
CA SER A 130 -22.67 -9.12 7.92
C SER A 130 -23.42 -7.81 8.03
N CYS A 131 -23.74 -7.43 9.27
CA CYS A 131 -24.13 -6.06 9.58
C CYS A 131 -22.88 -5.14 9.57
N LEU A 132 -23.13 -3.83 9.51
CA LEU A 132 -22.08 -2.80 9.48
C LEU A 132 -21.22 -2.78 10.76
N ASP A 133 -21.83 -3.02 11.92
CA ASP A 133 -21.13 -2.96 13.22
C ASP A 133 -20.03 -4.04 13.31
N ASP A 134 -20.33 -5.26 12.85
CA ASP A 134 -19.35 -6.35 12.79
C ASP A 134 -18.17 -6.00 11.85
N GLU A 135 -18.42 -5.25 10.78
CA GLU A 135 -17.39 -4.83 9.84
C GLU A 135 -16.47 -3.77 10.45
N VAL A 136 -17.06 -2.81 11.18
CA VAL A 136 -16.32 -1.79 11.90
C VAL A 136 -15.43 -2.42 12.97
N GLU A 137 -15.95 -3.32 13.80
CA GLU A 137 -15.16 -3.96 14.86
C GLU A 137 -14.06 -4.84 14.29
N ARG A 138 -14.33 -5.58 13.20
CA ARG A 138 -13.31 -6.35 12.50
C ARG A 138 -12.20 -5.44 11.94
N CYS A 139 -12.56 -4.32 11.32
CA CYS A 139 -11.59 -3.33 10.83
C CYS A 139 -10.72 -2.80 11.97
N ARG A 140 -11.32 -2.51 13.13
CA ARG A 140 -10.59 -2.09 14.34
C ARG A 140 -9.60 -3.16 14.79
N GLN A 141 -10.01 -4.42 14.87
CA GLN A 141 -9.15 -5.52 15.30
C GLN A 141 -7.98 -5.73 14.31
N LEU A 142 -8.26 -5.75 13.01
CA LEU A 142 -7.21 -5.88 11.99
C LEU A 142 -6.19 -4.76 12.07
N LEU A 143 -6.64 -3.52 12.25
CA LEU A 143 -5.76 -2.37 12.40
C LEU A 143 -4.90 -2.48 13.67
N LYS A 144 -5.50 -2.87 14.81
CA LYS A 144 -4.77 -3.12 16.06
C LYS A 144 -3.69 -4.18 15.90
N ASP A 145 -4.02 -5.29 15.25
CA ASP A 145 -3.09 -6.40 15.01
C ASP A 145 -1.93 -5.95 14.11
N VAL A 146 -2.23 -5.20 13.05
CA VAL A 146 -1.21 -4.66 12.15
C VAL A 146 -0.28 -3.70 12.88
N ILE A 147 -0.81 -2.74 13.64
CA ILE A 147 0.01 -1.79 14.40
C ILE A 147 0.87 -2.54 15.42
N THR A 148 0.29 -3.48 16.15
CA THR A 148 0.98 -4.30 17.15
C THR A 148 2.09 -5.15 16.53
N ASN A 149 1.87 -5.70 15.34
CA ASN A 149 2.87 -6.52 14.66
C ASN A 149 3.99 -5.68 14.05
N LYS A 150 3.65 -4.51 13.49
CA LYS A 150 4.65 -3.60 12.95
C LYS A 150 5.48 -3.02 14.09
N SER A 151 4.88 -2.67 15.23
CA SER A 151 5.60 -2.02 16.34
C SER A 151 6.66 -2.89 17.03
N LYS A 152 6.59 -4.22 16.84
CA LYS A 152 7.58 -5.19 17.33
C LYS A 152 8.84 -5.30 16.46
N LYS A 153 8.84 -4.67 15.27
CA LYS A 153 10.00 -4.71 14.36
C LYS A 153 10.86 -3.46 14.56
N GLU A 154 12.14 -3.58 14.19
CA GLU A 154 13.05 -2.46 14.14
C GLU A 154 13.07 -1.86 12.73
N TYR A 155 12.82 -0.56 12.64
CA TYR A 155 12.86 0.19 11.39
C TYR A 155 13.99 1.23 11.41
N PRO A 156 14.58 1.55 10.25
CA PRO A 156 15.47 2.69 10.14
C PRO A 156 14.80 4.01 10.57
N GLN A 157 15.59 4.94 11.09
CA GLN A 157 15.09 6.26 11.44
C GLN A 157 14.55 6.99 10.19
N GLY A 158 13.39 7.65 10.35
CA GLY A 158 12.74 8.33 9.21
C GLY A 158 11.88 7.40 8.36
N THR A 159 11.37 6.30 8.94
CA THR A 159 10.44 5.41 8.26
C THR A 159 9.01 5.95 8.36
N ALA A 160 8.31 6.04 7.23
CA ALA A 160 6.87 6.24 7.16
C ALA A 160 6.15 4.89 7.14
N LEU A 161 5.09 4.73 7.93
CA LEU A 161 4.20 3.57 7.89
C LEU A 161 2.94 3.91 7.08
N VAL A 162 2.70 3.17 6.01
CA VAL A 162 1.51 3.29 5.16
C VAL A 162 0.64 2.06 5.36
N ILE A 163 -0.53 2.25 5.97
CA ILE A 163 -1.56 1.23 6.13
C ILE A 163 -2.63 1.48 5.08
N TYR A 164 -2.75 0.58 4.11
CA TYR A 164 -3.62 0.75 2.96
C TYR A 164 -4.79 -0.23 3.01
N SER A 165 -6.01 0.28 2.86
CA SER A 165 -7.20 -0.56 2.64
C SER A 165 -7.49 -0.66 1.14
N THR A 166 -7.61 -1.89 0.63
CA THR A 166 -8.12 -2.12 -0.73
C THR A 166 -9.63 -1.95 -0.82
N GLU A 167 -10.34 -2.06 0.31
CA GLU A 167 -11.76 -1.76 0.41
C GLU A 167 -11.96 -0.26 0.62
N SER A 168 -13.00 0.28 -0.03
CA SER A 168 -13.43 1.65 0.21
C SER A 168 -14.00 1.75 1.62
N LEU A 169 -13.24 2.39 2.52
CA LEU A 169 -13.66 2.68 3.89
C LEU A 169 -14.43 4.00 3.94
N GLY A 170 -15.14 4.32 2.86
CA GLY A 170 -15.64 5.66 2.57
C GLY A 170 -16.77 6.15 3.49
N LEU A 171 -17.28 5.30 4.38
CA LEU A 171 -18.26 5.71 5.38
C LEU A 171 -17.57 6.40 6.57
N PRO A 172 -18.14 7.49 7.11
CA PRO A 172 -17.58 8.21 8.25
C PRO A 172 -17.24 7.30 9.45
N ILE A 173 -18.10 6.33 9.76
CA ILE A 173 -17.93 5.41 10.88
C ILE A 173 -16.61 4.62 10.85
N PHE A 174 -16.11 4.26 9.66
CA PHE A 174 -14.80 3.62 9.54
C PHE A 174 -13.67 4.61 9.81
N THR A 175 -13.81 5.86 9.35
CA THR A 175 -12.80 6.90 9.57
C THR A 175 -12.67 7.22 11.06
N ASP A 176 -13.79 7.39 11.76
CA ASP A 176 -13.81 7.64 13.20
C ASP A 176 -13.17 6.47 13.95
N SER A 177 -13.53 5.23 13.59
CA SER A 177 -12.95 4.02 14.19
C SER A 177 -11.45 3.88 13.95
N ILE A 178 -10.95 4.24 12.76
CA ILE A 178 -9.52 4.25 12.44
C ILE A 178 -8.80 5.27 13.31
N CYS A 179 -9.34 6.49 13.42
CA CYS A 179 -8.78 7.55 14.24
C CYS A 179 -8.70 7.16 15.71
N GLU A 180 -9.76 6.55 16.25
CA GLU A 180 -9.78 6.02 17.62
C GLU A 180 -8.68 4.99 17.83
N VAL A 181 -8.58 3.98 16.97
CA VAL A 181 -7.55 2.93 17.09
C VAL A 181 -6.14 3.52 16.98
N CYS A 182 -5.89 4.42 16.05
CA CYS A 182 -4.58 5.07 15.91
C CYS A 182 -4.24 5.93 17.13
N THR A 183 -5.23 6.56 17.76
CA THR A 183 -5.05 7.34 19.00
C THR A 183 -4.75 6.42 20.18
N GLU A 184 -5.51 5.34 20.35
CA GLU A 184 -5.27 4.31 21.37
C GLU A 184 -3.87 3.69 21.26
N GLN A 185 -3.33 3.59 20.03
CA GLN A 185 -2.03 2.99 19.73
C GLN A 185 -0.90 4.00 19.48
N GLN A 186 -1.07 5.27 19.90
CA GLN A 186 -0.13 6.35 19.57
C GLN A 186 1.30 6.07 20.02
N GLU A 187 1.51 5.44 21.19
CA GLU A 187 2.83 5.08 21.69
C GLU A 187 3.53 4.07 20.78
N GLN A 188 2.80 3.06 20.29
CA GLN A 188 3.34 2.06 19.36
C GLN A 188 3.70 2.67 18.02
N LEU A 189 2.90 3.64 17.58
CA LEU A 189 3.09 4.39 16.33
C LEU A 189 4.22 5.43 16.42
N ALA A 190 4.66 5.80 17.63
CA ALA A 190 5.62 6.89 17.84
C ALA A 190 6.98 6.66 17.16
N GLN A 191 7.35 5.40 16.88
CA GLN A 191 8.60 5.06 16.18
C GLN A 191 8.62 5.49 14.70
N PHE A 192 7.45 5.70 14.08
CA PHE A 192 7.37 6.09 12.66
C PHE A 192 7.35 7.61 12.52
N GLN A 193 8.09 8.12 11.54
CA GLN A 193 8.13 9.55 11.24
C GLN A 193 6.76 10.06 10.75
N VAL A 194 6.12 9.25 9.91
CA VAL A 194 4.78 9.48 9.37
C VAL A 194 3.98 8.20 9.52
N VAL A 195 2.71 8.34 9.89
CA VAL A 195 1.74 7.23 9.83
C VAL A 195 0.58 7.69 8.98
N CYS A 196 0.28 6.94 7.92
CA CYS A 196 -0.82 7.22 7.00
C CYS A 196 -1.71 5.98 6.90
N VAL A 197 -2.98 6.11 7.29
CA VAL A 197 -4.01 5.11 7.03
C VAL A 197 -4.92 5.62 5.92
N ARG A 198 -5.05 4.88 4.83
CA ARG A 198 -5.70 5.38 3.62
C ARG A 198 -6.34 4.28 2.77
N ASP A 199 -7.17 4.71 1.83
CA ASP A 199 -7.55 3.92 0.65
C ASP A 199 -7.11 4.66 -0.64
N ALA A 200 -7.58 4.18 -1.80
CA ALA A 200 -7.29 4.81 -3.09
C ALA A 200 -7.85 6.24 -3.22
N HIS A 201 -8.91 6.55 -2.49
CA HIS A 201 -9.71 7.76 -2.64
C HIS A 201 -9.39 8.81 -1.59
N ARG A 202 -9.07 8.41 -0.35
CA ARG A 202 -8.87 9.34 0.76
C ARG A 202 -7.84 8.87 1.78
N VAL A 203 -7.33 9.83 2.52
CA VAL A 203 -6.57 9.60 3.76
C VAL A 203 -7.56 9.63 4.93
N HIS A 204 -7.58 8.57 5.73
CA HIS A 204 -8.45 8.46 6.91
C HIS A 204 -7.76 8.98 8.16
N TYR A 205 -6.44 8.74 8.25
CA TYR A 205 -5.61 9.18 9.36
C TYR A 205 -4.23 9.55 8.83
N GLU A 206 -3.72 10.70 9.27
CA GLU A 206 -2.34 11.10 9.04
C GLU A 206 -1.76 11.70 10.32
N ARG A 207 -0.56 11.25 10.69
CA ARG A 207 0.24 11.83 11.75
C ARG A 207 1.66 12.02 11.25
N SER A 208 2.18 13.23 11.31
CA SER A 208 3.58 13.55 11.02
C SER A 208 4.25 14.08 12.28
N LEU A 209 5.46 13.58 12.56
CA LEU A 209 6.35 14.16 13.57
C LEU A 209 7.16 15.35 13.03
N ALA A 210 7.25 15.49 11.71
CA ALA A 210 7.90 16.63 11.07
C ALA A 210 6.95 17.84 11.04
N PRO A 211 7.46 19.07 11.23
CA PRO A 211 6.67 20.28 11.00
C PRO A 211 6.15 20.32 9.55
N PRO A 212 4.95 20.89 9.32
CA PRO A 212 4.27 20.91 8.01
C PRO A 212 5.06 21.62 6.91
#